data_AF-A0AAW2VGI0-F1
#
_entry.id   AF-A0AAW2VGI0-F1
#
_cell.length_a   1.000
_cell.length_b   1.000
_cell.length_c   1.000
_cell.angle_alpha   90.00
_cell.angle_beta   90.00
_cell.angle_gamma   90.00
#
_symmetry.space_group_name_H-M   'P 1'
#
loop_
_entity.id
_entity.type
_entity.pdbx_description
1 polymer ?
#
loop_
_entity_poly.entity_id
_entity_poly.type
_entity_poly.pdbx_seq_one_letter_code
_entity_poly.pdbx_strand_id
1 'polypeptide(L)'
;MGISHDGAGVARPPKSFTPPAKPCDYCSSAAALLFCHAHSAFMCMACDSKVHASDDKHERVWMCEVCEHAPAAVTCKADAAALCVSCDRDIHSANPLARRHERVAVVPSTRLPNPC
;
A
#
# COMPACT_ATOMS: atom_id res chain seq x y z
N MET A 1 42.88 -17.88 8.07
CA MET A 1 41.84 -18.06 9.11
C MET A 1 41.30 -16.67 9.42
N GLY A 2 40.25 -16.16 8.80
CA GLY A 2 38.90 -16.70 8.78
C GLY A 2 38.11 -16.09 9.95
N ILE A 3 37.76 -14.80 9.86
CA ILE A 3 36.77 -14.18 10.76
C ILE A 3 35.49 -13.96 9.95
N SER A 4 34.59 -14.93 10.06
CA SER A 4 33.21 -14.81 9.57
C SER A 4 32.54 -13.71 10.39
N HIS A 5 31.93 -12.73 9.72
CA HIS A 5 31.02 -11.80 10.39
C HIS A 5 29.61 -12.37 10.31
N ASP A 6 28.99 -12.35 11.46
CA ASP A 6 27.79 -13.05 11.83
C ASP A 6 26.54 -12.29 11.39
N GLY A 7 25.56 -13.08 10.96
CA GLY A 7 24.13 -12.80 10.84
C GLY A 7 23.59 -11.40 11.16
N ALA A 8 23.05 -10.77 10.11
CA ALA A 8 21.82 -10.00 10.22
C ALA A 8 20.80 -10.59 9.23
N GLY A 9 20.37 -11.82 9.48
CA GLY A 9 19.16 -12.35 8.86
C GLY A 9 18.00 -11.54 9.41
N VAL A 10 17.48 -10.61 8.62
CA VAL A 10 16.24 -9.88 8.95
C VAL A 10 15.16 -10.94 9.13
N ALA A 11 14.83 -11.24 10.38
CA ALA A 11 13.79 -12.19 10.72
C ALA A 11 12.49 -11.68 10.08
N ARG A 12 12.05 -12.39 9.04
CA ARG A 12 10.78 -12.14 8.37
C ARG A 12 9.67 -12.32 9.42
N PRO A 13 8.83 -11.32 9.68
CA PRO A 13 7.80 -11.44 10.70
C PRO A 13 6.87 -12.62 10.36
N PRO A 14 6.41 -13.39 11.36
CA PRO A 14 5.44 -14.44 11.13
C PRO A 14 4.18 -13.86 10.50
N LYS A 15 3.59 -14.58 9.53
CA LYS A 15 2.41 -14.21 8.73
C LYS A 15 1.11 -14.00 9.54
N SER A 16 1.18 -13.82 10.87
CA SER A 16 0.05 -14.00 11.79
C SER A 16 -0.22 -12.81 12.71
N PHE A 17 0.51 -11.69 12.58
CA PHE A 17 0.12 -10.43 13.22
C PHE A 17 0.12 -9.35 12.14
N THR A 18 -0.98 -9.24 11.41
CA THR A 18 -1.26 -8.02 10.67
C THR A 18 -1.57 -6.95 11.72
N PRO A 19 -0.76 -5.87 11.83
CA PRO A 19 -1.12 -4.75 12.68
C PRO A 19 -2.47 -4.17 12.20
N PRO A 20 -3.27 -3.58 13.10
CA PRO A 20 -4.55 -2.97 12.72
C PRO A 20 -4.33 -1.87 11.68
N ALA A 21 -5.17 -1.83 10.64
CA ALA A 21 -5.11 -0.89 9.53
C ALA A 21 -4.82 0.56 9.96
N LYS A 22 -4.15 1.34 9.11
CA LYS A 22 -3.92 2.76 9.40
C LYS A 22 -5.25 3.49 9.56
N PRO A 23 -5.46 4.22 10.67
CA PRO A 23 -6.67 5.01 10.83
C PRO A 23 -6.66 6.22 9.89
N CYS A 24 -7.84 6.72 9.56
CA CYS A 24 -8.02 8.00 8.89
C CYS A 24 -7.51 9.14 9.78
N ASP A 25 -6.68 10.03 9.23
CA ASP A 25 -6.09 11.15 9.96
C ASP A 25 -7.15 12.19 10.39
N TYR A 26 -8.29 12.25 9.71
CA TYR A 26 -9.33 13.24 9.97
C TYR A 26 -10.35 12.81 11.02
N CYS A 27 -10.77 11.54 11.01
CA CYS A 27 -11.81 11.04 11.91
C CYS A 27 -11.30 10.04 12.95
N SER A 28 -10.10 9.50 12.75
CA SER A 28 -9.43 8.52 13.62
C SER A 28 -10.24 7.25 13.93
N SER A 29 -11.40 7.05 13.30
CA SER A 29 -12.36 5.99 13.62
C SER A 29 -12.50 4.93 12.53
N ALA A 30 -12.31 5.31 11.27
CA ALA A 30 -12.35 4.41 10.12
C ALA A 30 -10.94 4.12 9.63
N ALA A 31 -10.75 2.95 9.01
CA ALA A 31 -9.53 2.65 8.29
C ALA A 31 -9.35 3.59 7.09
N ALA A 32 -8.11 3.99 6.84
CA ALA A 32 -7.74 4.74 5.67
C ALA A 32 -7.73 3.82 4.45
N LEU A 33 -8.35 4.28 3.37
CA LEU A 33 -8.38 3.57 2.09
C LEU A 33 -7.59 4.33 1.02
N LEU A 34 -7.34 5.62 1.24
CA LEU A 34 -6.64 6.48 0.31
C LEU A 34 -5.51 7.22 1.03
N PHE A 35 -4.46 7.53 0.27
CA PHE A 35 -3.46 8.51 0.63
C PHE A 35 -3.54 9.69 -0.33
N CYS A 36 -3.67 10.90 0.21
CA CYS A 36 -3.64 12.15 -0.55
C CYS A 36 -2.24 12.75 -0.49
N HIS A 37 -1.59 12.91 -1.64
CA HIS A 37 -0.23 13.46 -1.71
C HIS A 37 -0.17 14.93 -1.31
N ALA A 38 -1.16 15.73 -1.72
CA ALA A 38 -1.20 17.17 -1.44
C ALA A 38 -1.26 17.47 0.07
N HIS A 39 -2.08 16.72 0.79
CA HIS A 39 -2.22 16.87 2.25
C HIS A 39 -1.27 15.97 3.04
N SER A 40 -0.53 15.09 2.38
CA SER A 40 0.28 14.03 3.01
C SER A 40 -0.51 13.28 4.10
N ALA A 41 -1.76 12.90 3.77
CA ALA A 41 -2.74 12.41 4.74
C ALA A 41 -3.42 11.11 4.30
N PHE A 42 -3.67 10.24 5.26
CA PHE A 42 -4.43 9.00 5.15
C PHE A 42 -5.91 9.25 5.41
N MET A 43 -6.77 8.81 4.50
CA MET A 43 -8.18 9.20 4.49
C MET A 43 -9.09 7.99 4.25
N CYS A 44 -10.18 7.92 5.00
CA CYS A 44 -11.29 7.02 4.67
C CYS A 44 -12.15 7.63 3.55
N MET A 45 -12.95 6.81 2.87
CA MET A 45 -13.82 7.26 1.76
C MET A 45 -14.80 8.38 2.17
N ALA A 46 -15.30 8.35 3.41
CA ALA A 46 -16.24 9.35 3.90
C ALA A 46 -15.59 10.72 4.11
N CYS A 47 -14.35 10.76 4.60
CA CYS A 47 -13.59 11.99 4.74
C CYS A 47 -13.06 12.48 3.39
N ASP A 48 -12.63 11.57 2.52
CA ASP A 48 -12.22 11.87 1.15
C ASP A 48 -13.33 12.60 0.38
N SER A 49 -14.55 12.06 0.42
CA SER A 49 -15.71 12.66 -0.25
C SER A 49 -16.03 14.08 0.25
N LYS A 50 -15.69 14.41 1.51
CA LYS A 50 -15.93 15.75 2.08
C LYS A 50 -14.83 16.73 1.71
N VAL A 51 -13.57 16.28 1.76
CA VAL A 51 -12.39 17.12 1.49
C VAL A 51 -12.20 17.37 0.00
N HIS A 52 -12.57 16.41 -0.85
CA HIS A 52 -12.40 16.50 -2.31
C HIS A 52 -13.73 16.65 -3.07
N ALA A 53 -14.80 17.11 -2.41
CA ALA A 53 -16.09 17.42 -3.04
C ALA A 53 -16.00 18.63 -4.00
N SER A 54 -15.09 19.56 -3.71
CA SER A 54 -15.03 20.91 -4.28
C SER A 54 -14.10 21.05 -5.49
N ASP A 55 -13.97 20.01 -6.31
CA ASP A 55 -13.14 20.01 -7.51
C ASP A 55 -11.61 20.12 -7.24
N ASP A 56 -11.21 19.80 -6.00
CA ASP A 56 -9.81 19.68 -5.62
C ASP A 56 -9.19 18.47 -6.30
N LYS A 57 -8.48 18.73 -7.40
CA LYS A 57 -7.75 17.75 -8.22
C LYS A 57 -6.47 17.29 -7.53
N HIS A 58 -6.57 16.92 -6.26
CA HIS A 58 -5.46 16.31 -5.55
C HIS A 58 -5.27 14.88 -6.00
N GLU A 59 -4.03 14.56 -6.34
CA GLU A 59 -3.63 13.21 -6.67
C GLU A 59 -3.71 12.32 -5.43
N ARG A 60 -4.41 11.21 -5.59
CA ARG A 60 -4.67 10.21 -4.57
C ARG A 60 -4.25 8.84 -5.08
N VAL A 61 -3.86 7.99 -4.15
CA VAL A 61 -3.56 6.57 -4.40
C VAL A 61 -4.24 5.70 -3.36
N TRP A 62 -4.58 4.48 -3.73
CA TRP A 62 -5.09 3.49 -2.78
C TRP A 62 -4.04 3.13 -1.74
N MET A 63 -4.52 2.74 -0.56
CA MET A 63 -3.71 2.04 0.42
C MET A 63 -3.41 0.62 -0.07
N CYS A 64 -2.28 0.09 0.37
CA CYS A 64 -1.93 -1.30 0.11
C CYS A 64 -2.97 -2.23 0.75
N GLU A 65 -3.54 -3.14 -0.02
CA GLU A 65 -4.61 -4.05 0.43
C GLU A 65 -4.10 -5.16 1.36
N VAL A 66 -2.78 -5.39 1.38
CA VAL A 66 -2.17 -6.47 2.16
C VAL A 66 -1.78 -5.99 3.55
N CYS A 67 -1.10 -4.84 3.63
CA CYS A 67 -0.69 -4.30 4.92
C CYS A 67 -1.64 -3.23 5.43
N GLU A 68 -2.38 -2.52 4.58
CA GLU A 68 -3.24 -1.39 4.94
C GLU A 68 -2.48 -0.25 5.67
N HIS A 69 -1.17 -0.19 5.47
CA HIS A 69 -0.28 0.72 6.21
C HIS A 69 0.53 1.70 5.38
N ALA A 70 0.56 1.51 4.07
CA ALA A 70 1.34 2.32 3.15
C ALA A 70 0.56 2.53 1.85
N PRO A 71 0.79 3.65 1.14
CA PRO A 71 0.23 3.85 -0.18
C PRO A 71 0.70 2.75 -1.13
N ALA A 72 -0.20 2.33 -2.02
CA ALA A 72 0.11 1.41 -3.10
C ALA A 72 1.04 2.09 -4.11
N ALA A 73 2.02 1.33 -4.60
CA ALA A 73 2.97 1.75 -5.62
C ALA A 73 2.85 0.89 -6.88
N VAL A 74 2.29 -0.32 -6.76
CA VAL A 74 2.19 -1.30 -7.84
C VAL A 74 0.83 -1.97 -7.78
N THR A 75 0.20 -2.20 -8.93
CA THR A 75 -0.90 -3.15 -9.06
C THR A 75 -0.38 -4.46 -9.62
N CYS A 76 -0.81 -5.57 -9.03
CA CYS A 76 -0.55 -6.91 -9.56
C CYS A 76 -1.84 -7.42 -10.20
N LYS A 77 -1.83 -7.65 -11.52
CA LYS A 77 -3.03 -8.10 -12.24
C LYS A 77 -3.45 -9.51 -11.88
N ALA A 78 -2.48 -10.40 -11.63
CA ALA A 78 -2.75 -11.79 -11.30
C ALA A 78 -3.40 -11.94 -9.92
N ASP A 79 -3.01 -11.07 -8.97
CA ASP A 79 -3.54 -11.08 -7.60
C ASP A 79 -4.71 -10.11 -7.42
N ALA A 80 -5.06 -9.34 -8.45
CA ALA A 80 -6.07 -8.28 -8.41
C ALA A 80 -5.91 -7.31 -7.22
N ALA A 81 -4.65 -6.96 -6.90
CA ALA A 81 -4.31 -6.25 -5.66
C ALA A 81 -3.43 -5.02 -5.90
N ALA A 82 -3.70 -3.95 -5.15
CA ALA A 82 -2.82 -2.80 -5.01
C ALA A 82 -1.83 -3.00 -3.84
N LEU A 83 -0.54 -2.94 -4.14
CA LEU A 83 0.55 -3.29 -3.21
C LEU A 83 1.50 -2.10 -2.99
N CYS A 84 1.93 -1.91 -1.75
CA CYS A 84 3.10 -1.06 -1.47
C CYS A 84 4.39 -1.78 -1.90
N VAL A 85 5.50 -1.04 -1.96
CA VAL A 85 6.80 -1.57 -2.38
C VAL A 85 7.25 -2.78 -1.54
N SER A 86 7.00 -2.74 -0.22
CA SER A 86 7.39 -3.84 0.69
C SER A 86 6.57 -5.10 0.41
N CYS A 87 5.24 -4.98 0.33
CA CYS A 87 4.37 -6.12 0.04
C CYS A 87 4.58 -6.68 -1.38
N ASP A 88 4.82 -5.82 -2.38
CA ASP A 88 5.22 -6.26 -3.72
C ASP A 88 6.46 -7.14 -3.67
N ARG A 89 7.52 -6.68 -2.98
CA ARG A 89 8.75 -7.45 -2.84
C ARG A 89 8.51 -8.77 -2.10
N ASP A 90 7.78 -8.76 -1.00
CA ASP A 90 7.55 -9.96 -0.18
C ASP A 90 6.72 -11.01 -0.91
N ILE A 91 5.68 -10.60 -1.64
CA ILE A 91 4.82 -11.49 -2.43
C ILE A 91 5.57 -12.03 -3.63
N HIS A 92 6.16 -11.14 -4.43
CA HIS A 92 6.74 -11.55 -5.70
C HIS A 92 8.13 -12.16 -5.55
N SER A 93 8.83 -12.03 -4.42
CA SER A 93 10.06 -12.79 -4.16
C SER A 93 9.81 -14.18 -3.57
N ALA A 94 8.59 -14.49 -3.11
CA ALA A 94 8.30 -15.72 -2.39
C ALA A 94 8.49 -16.99 -3.23
N ASN A 95 8.24 -16.92 -4.55
CA ASN A 95 8.48 -18.05 -5.46
C ASN A 95 8.59 -17.60 -6.93
N PRO A 96 9.15 -18.43 -7.83
CA PRO A 96 9.33 -18.09 -9.24
C PRO A 96 8.03 -17.85 -10.04
N LEU A 97 6.88 -18.39 -9.63
CA LEU A 97 5.61 -18.16 -10.30
C LEU A 97 5.12 -16.74 -10.02
N ALA A 98 5.16 -16.32 -8.76
CA ALA A 98 4.79 -14.95 -8.36
C ALA A 98 5.65 -13.90 -9.09
N ARG A 99 6.95 -14.16 -9.27
CA ARG A 99 7.85 -13.26 -10.04
C ARG A 99 7.38 -12.97 -11.47
N ARG A 100 6.54 -13.83 -12.05
CA ARG A 100 6.01 -13.71 -13.42
C ARG A 100 4.69 -12.94 -13.48
N HIS A 101 4.10 -12.56 -12.35
CA HIS A 101 2.89 -11.75 -12.34
C HIS A 101 3.15 -10.42 -13.06
N GLU A 102 2.18 -9.99 -13.88
CA GLU A 102 2.24 -8.68 -14.50
C GLU A 102 1.99 -7.61 -13.44
N ARG A 103 2.95 -6.70 -13.31
CA ARG A 103 3.00 -5.67 -12.29
C ARG A 103 3.14 -4.31 -12.96
N VAL A 104 2.22 -3.41 -12.65
CA VAL A 104 2.15 -2.07 -13.25
C VAL A 104 2.27 -1.03 -12.15
N ALA A 105 3.07 0.00 -12.37
CA ALA A 105 3.19 1.09 -11.40
C ALA A 105 1.84 1.81 -11.25
N VAL A 106 1.44 2.09 -10.00
CA VAL A 106 0.29 2.94 -9.70
C VAL A 106 0.64 4.35 -10.10
N VAL A 107 -0.22 4.98 -10.89
CA VAL A 107 -0.14 6.40 -11.22
C VAL A 107 -1.10 7.14 -10.30
N PRO A 108 -0.62 8.10 -9.49
CA PRO A 108 -1.51 8.96 -8.69
C PRO A 108 -2.55 9.63 -9.57
N SER A 109 -3.81 9.61 -9.13
CA SER A 109 -4.91 10.12 -9.95
C SER A 109 -5.78 11.09 -9.16
N THR A 110 -6.26 12.10 -9.86
CA THR A 110 -7.19 13.10 -9.31
C THR A 110 -8.62 12.58 -9.27
N ARG A 111 -8.92 11.53 -10.04
CA ARG A 111 -10.11 10.68 -9.87
C ARG A 111 -9.76 9.51 -8.96
N LEU A 112 -10.75 8.95 -8.26
CA LEU A 112 -10.58 7.69 -7.52
C LEU A 112 -9.91 6.68 -8.45
N PRO A 113 -8.73 6.14 -8.10
CA PRO A 113 -8.10 5.13 -8.93
C PRO A 113 -9.05 3.93 -8.98
N ASN A 114 -9.15 3.22 -10.11
CA ASN A 114 -9.85 1.93 -10.09
C ASN A 114 -8.96 0.93 -9.32
N PRO A 115 -9.48 0.23 -8.31
CA PRO A 115 -8.78 -0.89 -7.70
C PRO A 115 -8.85 -2.08 -8.67
N CYS A 116 -7.97 -2.05 -9.68
CA CYS A 116 -7.86 -2.98 -10.83
C CYS A 116 -9.08 -3.07 -11.77
#